data_AF-A0A6A0B4Q7-F1
#
_entry.id   AF-A0A6A0B4Q7-F1
#
_cell.length_a   1.000
_cell.length_b   1.000
_cell.length_c   1.000
_cell.angle_alpha   90.00
_cell.angle_beta   90.00
_cell.angle_gamma   90.00
#
_symmetry.space_group_name_H-M   'P 1'
#
loop_
_entity.id
_entity.type
_entity.pdbx_description
1 polymer ?
#
loop_
_entity_poly.entity_id
_entity_poly.type
_entity_poly.pdbx_seq_one_letter_code
_entity_poly.pdbx_strand_id
1 'polypeptide(L)' 'MRERDIRGVTRRKRRYLTKQDAKAAPAPDLVGRDFTAAEPGTKLVGDITYLATIEGWWYLATVIDLEASSGC' A
#
# COMPACT_ATOMS: atom_id res chain seq x y z
N MET A 1 -15.80 -6.20 -0.58
CA MET A 1 -16.14 -5.14 -1.57
C MET A 1 -17.08 -5.66 -2.66
N ARG A 2 -16.73 -6.72 -3.39
CA ARG A 2 -17.48 -7.22 -4.56
C ARG A 2 -18.88 -7.78 -4.23
N GLU A 3 -19.02 -8.64 -3.22
CA GLU A 3 -20.33 -9.22 -2.82
C GLU A 3 -21.33 -8.19 -2.28
N ARG A 4 -20.85 -7.06 -1.76
CA ARG A 4 -21.69 -5.99 -1.23
C ARG A 4 -21.84 -4.82 -2.22
N ASP A 5 -21.39 -5.00 -3.47
CA ASP A 5 -21.28 -3.95 -4.52
C ASP A 5 -20.64 -2.63 -4.03
N ILE A 6 -19.74 -2.73 -3.06
CA ILE A 6 -18.99 -1.59 -2.54
C ILE A 6 -17.84 -1.32 -3.52
N ARG A 7 -17.89 -0.16 -4.17
CA ARG A 7 -16.87 0.31 -5.12
C ARG A 7 -16.04 1.44 -4.52
N GLY A 8 -14.76 1.47 -4.85
CA GLY A 8 -13.89 2.57 -4.47
C GLY A 8 -14.31 3.88 -5.15
N VAL A 9 -14.45 4.95 -4.37
CA VAL A 9 -14.67 6.29 -4.90
C VAL A 9 -13.32 6.89 -5.31
N THR A 10 -13.05 6.99 -6.62
CA THR A 10 -11.79 7.57 -7.11
C THR A 10 -11.94 9.07 -7.37
N ARG A 11 -11.49 9.92 -6.44
CA ARG A 11 -11.36 11.38 -6.64
C ARG A 11 -9.99 11.72 -7.22
N ARG A 12 -9.69 11.35 -8.47
CA ARG A 12 -8.35 11.63 -9.02
C ARG A 12 -8.24 13.08 -9.50
N LYS A 13 -7.85 14.00 -8.61
CA LYS A 13 -7.13 15.22 -9.00
C LYS A 13 -5.65 14.98 -8.67
N ARG A 14 -4.80 14.88 -9.69
CA ARG A 14 -3.37 14.56 -9.52
C ARG A 14 -2.68 15.77 -8.88
N ARG A 15 -2.57 15.79 -7.56
CA ARG A 15 -1.84 16.80 -6.80
C ARG A 15 -0.65 16.13 -6.14
N TYR A 16 0.52 16.33 -6.72
CA TYR A 16 1.78 15.85 -6.13
C TYR A 16 2.11 16.77 -4.96
N LEU A 17 1.95 16.28 -3.72
CA LEU A 17 2.46 16.98 -2.54
C LEU A 17 3.97 16.80 -2.39
N THR A 18 4.50 15.67 -2.86
CA THR A 18 5.89 15.28 -2.70
C THR A 18 6.67 15.57 -3.97
N LYS A 19 7.70 16.43 -3.86
CA LYS A 19 8.71 16.60 -4.90
C LYS A 19 9.89 15.69 -4.56
N GLN A 20 10.25 14.80 -5.48
CA GLN A 20 11.43 13.96 -5.33
C GLN A 20 12.68 14.85 -5.23
N ASP A 21 13.53 14.59 -4.23
CA ASP A 21 14.86 15.19 -4.18
C ASP A 21 15.76 14.50 -5.21
N ALA A 22 16.23 15.26 -6.20
CA ALA A 22 17.07 14.76 -7.28
C ALA A 22 18.48 14.34 -6.81
N LYS A 23 18.90 14.79 -5.62
CA LYS A 23 20.20 14.45 -5.03
C LYS A 23 20.13 13.27 -4.07
N ALA A 24 18.92 12.86 -3.66
CA ALA A 24 18.75 11.72 -2.78
C ALA A 24 19.05 10.43 -3.54
N ALA A 25 19.83 9.54 -2.91
CA ALA A 25 19.98 8.19 -3.40
C ALA A 25 18.63 7.47 -3.37
N PRO A 26 18.30 6.63 -4.37
CA PRO A 26 17.11 5.80 -4.31
C PRO A 26 17.11 4.92 -3.06
N ALA A 27 15.92 4.67 -2.50
CA ALA A 27 15.79 3.67 -1.46
C ALA A 27 16.26 2.30 -2.00
N PRO A 28 16.99 1.51 -1.18
CA PRO A 28 17.43 0.19 -1.60
C PRO A 28 16.23 -0.73 -1.85
N ASP A 29 16.30 -1.53 -2.90
CA ASP A 29 15.30 -2.57 -3.20
C ASP A 29 15.57 -3.81 -2.35
N LEU A 30 15.02 -3.82 -1.14
CA LEU A 30 15.27 -4.88 -0.15
C LEU A 30 14.68 -6.24 -0.56
N VAL A 31 13.70 -6.26 -1.47
CA VAL A 31 13.01 -7.48 -1.92
C VAL A 31 13.33 -7.84 -3.37
N GLY A 32 14.16 -7.06 -4.06
CA GLY A 32 14.52 -7.30 -5.47
C GLY A 32 13.32 -7.33 -6.41
N ARG A 33 12.25 -6.59 -6.10
CA ARG A 33 10.93 -6.63 -6.77
C ARG A 33 10.26 -8.01 -6.78
N ASP A 34 10.70 -8.95 -5.93
CA ASP A 34 10.06 -10.24 -5.71
C ASP A 34 9.04 -10.13 -4.56
N PHE A 35 7.77 -10.04 -4.94
CA PHE A 35 6.61 -9.93 -4.04
C PHE A 35 5.98 -11.29 -3.69
N THR A 36 6.77 -12.37 -3.75
CA THR A 36 6.34 -13.70 -3.30
C THR A 36 7.05 -14.10 -2.00
N ALA A 37 6.36 -14.79 -1.10
CA ALA A 37 6.95 -15.37 0.11
C ALA A 37 6.71 -16.88 0.13
N ALA A 38 7.71 -17.65 0.56
CA ALA A 38 7.61 -19.11 0.65
C ALA A 38 6.90 -19.57 1.93
N GLU A 39 6.97 -18.76 2.99
CA GLU A 39 6.36 -19.04 4.29
C GLU A 39 5.70 -17.77 4.84
N PRO A 40 4.57 -17.89 5.56
CA PRO A 40 3.92 -16.75 6.18
C PRO A 40 4.86 -16.00 7.14
N GLY A 41 4.72 -14.68 7.21
CA GLY A 41 5.47 -13.82 8.12
C GLY A 41 6.90 -13.53 7.70
N THR A 42 7.38 -14.07 6.57
CA THR A 42 8.78 -13.89 6.12
C THR A 42 8.99 -12.65 5.25
N LYS A 43 7.97 -12.24 4.49
CA LYS A 43 7.98 -10.98 3.73
C LYS A 43 6.65 -10.25 3.90
N LEU A 44 6.71 -9.07 4.49
CA LEU A 44 5.55 -8.20 4.72
C LEU A 44 5.70 -6.92 3.90
N VAL A 45 4.62 -6.46 3.30
CA VAL A 45 4.54 -5.13 2.67
C VAL A 45 3.52 -4.29 3.39
N GLY A 46 3.77 -2.99 3.50
CA GLY A 46 2.86 -2.06 4.12
C GLY A 46 2.76 -0.77 3.34
N ASP A 47 1.64 -0.08 3.52
CA ASP A 47 1.41 1.25 3.00
C ASP A 47 0.66 2.10 4.03
N ILE A 48 0.85 3.41 3.95
CA ILE A 48 0.11 4.40 4.73
C ILE A 48 -0.66 5.28 3.77
N THR A 49 -1.98 5.38 3.99
CA THR A 49 -2.85 6.27 3.24
C THR A 49 -3.66 7.16 4.18
N TYR A 50 -4.12 8.29 3.65
CA TYR A 50 -4.87 9.29 4.40
C TYR A 50 -6.33 9.30 3.91
N LEU A 51 -7.26 9.13 4.84
CA LEU A 51 -8.68 9.11 4.57
C LEU A 51 -9.30 10.42 5.07
N ALA A 52 -9.85 11.21 4.14
CA ALA A 52 -10.64 12.38 4.49
C ALA A 52 -12.05 11.96 4.92
N THR A 53 -12.45 12.32 6.14
CA THR A 53 -13.80 12.12 6.70
C THR A 53 -14.44 13.48 7.02
N ILE A 54 -15.72 13.48 7.41
CA ILE A 54 -16.40 14.70 7.87
C ILE A 54 -15.85 15.21 9.21
N GLU A 55 -15.17 14.36 9.96
CA GLU A 55 -14.58 14.66 11.27
C GLU A 55 -13.10 15.05 11.17
N GLY A 56 -12.49 14.96 9.98
CA GLY A 56 -11.09 15.32 9.74
C GLY A 56 -10.31 14.27 8.95
N TRP A 57 -9.00 14.23 9.14
CA TRP A 57 -8.11 13.28 8.47
C TRP A 57 -7.82 12.08 9.34
N TRP A 58 -8.03 10.89 8.80
CA TRP A 58 -7.63 9.63 9.40
C TRP A 58 -6.39 9.08 8.69
N TYR A 59 -5.57 8.38 9.45
CA TYR A 59 -4.33 7.77 8.99
C TYR A 59 -4.51 6.26 9.01
N LEU A 60 -4.51 5.63 7.84
CA LEU A 60 -4.64 4.18 7.71
C LEU A 60 -3.28 3.58 7.41
N ALA A 61 -2.76 2.78 8.33
CA ALA A 61 -1.61 1.92 8.09
C ALA A 61 -2.09 0.51 7.76
N THR A 62 -1.45 -0.10 6.76
CA THR A 62 -1.74 -1.47 6.33
C THR A 62 -0.48 -2.32 6.38
N VAL A 63 -0.64 -3.60 6.69
CA VAL A 63 0.40 -4.62 6.59
C VAL A 63 -0.23 -5.83 5.90
N ILE A 64 0.41 -6.32 4.85
CA ILE A 64 -0.01 -7.45 4.04
C ILE A 64 1.13 -8.46 4.03
N ASP A 65 0.80 -9.70 4.34
CA ASP A 65 1.70 -10.83 4.16
C ASP A 65 1.78 -11.18 2.67
N LEU A 66 3.01 -11.35 2.16
CA LEU A 66 3.24 -11.72 0.76
C LEU A 66 3.12 -13.24 0.51
N GLU A 67 2.93 -14.04 1.55
CA GLU A 67 2.54 -15.43 1.37
C GLU A 67 1.12 -15.49 0.82
N ALA A 68 1.01 -15.94 -0.43
CA ALA A 68 -0.27 -16.26 -1.03
C ALA A 68 -0.53 -17.73 -0.75
N SER A 69 -1.34 -18.01 0.27
CA SER A 69 -1.70 -19.37 0.68
C SER A 69 -2.11 -20.17 -0.54
N SER A 70 -1.22 -21.07 -0.97
CA SER A 70 -1.48 -21.96 -2.09
C SER A 70 -2.56 -22.96 -1.66
N GLY A 71 -3.83 -22.59 -1.83
CA GLY A 71 -4.98 -23.46 -1.63
C GLY A 71 -5.93 -23.02 -0.52
N CYS A 72 -6.92 -22.24 -0.91
CA CYS A 72 -8.32 -22.49 -0.57
C CYS A 72 -9.12 -22.37 -1.86
#